data_AF-A0A537NK99-F1
#
_entry.id   AF-A0A537NK99-F1
#
_cell.length_a   1.000
_cell.length_b   1.000
_cell.length_c   1.000
_cell.angle_alpha   90.00
_cell.angle_beta   90.00
_cell.angle_gamma   90.00
#
_symmetry.space_group_name_H-M   'P 1'
#
loop_
_entity.id
_entity.type
_entity.pdbx_description
1 polymer ?
#
loop_
_entity_poly.entity_id
_entity_poly.type
_entity_poly.pdbx_seq_one_letter_code
_entity_poly.pdbx_strand_id
1 'polypeptide(L)'
;MGQRHCDREAAGRRAGLPFDAVLLDPPRAGAAAQCAELAQSKVPRLVYASCDPGSFARDARALQEAGYRLEKLKPIDQFLWAGHVELIALFVK
;
A
#
# COMPACT_ATOMS: atom_id res chain seq x y z
N MET A 1 -6.32 25.61 -13.33
CA MET A 1 -7.18 25.62 -12.13
C MET A 1 -7.23 24.19 -11.60
N GLY A 2 -6.58 23.92 -10.45
CA GLY A 2 -6.64 22.61 -9.77
C GLY A 2 -5.34 21.80 -9.66
N GLN A 3 -4.18 22.42 -9.41
CA GLN A 3 -3.00 21.71 -8.90
C GLN A 3 -3.25 21.31 -7.44
N ARG A 4 -3.68 20.07 -7.21
CA ARG A 4 -3.64 19.37 -5.92
C ARG A 4 -2.93 18.04 -6.13
N HIS A 5 -1.64 18.05 -6.48
CA HIS A 5 -1.00 16.85 -7.02
C HIS A 5 0.03 16.17 -6.11
N CYS A 6 0.49 16.80 -5.04
CA CYS A 6 1.30 16.11 -4.03
C CYS A 6 1.40 17.08 -2.85
N ASP A 7 0.57 16.90 -1.83
CA ASP A 7 0.77 17.59 -0.57
C ASP A 7 2.07 17.05 0.03
N ARG A 8 3.16 17.72 -0.35
CA ARG A 8 4.50 17.55 0.21
C ARG A 8 4.43 17.91 1.69
N GLU A 9 4.56 16.94 2.58
CA GLU A 9 5.30 17.11 3.84
C GLU A 9 5.99 15.79 4.27
N ALA A 10 7.33 15.88 4.29
CA ALA A 10 8.34 15.08 4.99
C ALA A 10 8.44 13.55 4.75
N ALA A 11 9.08 13.19 3.64
CA ALA A 11 9.98 12.04 3.63
C ALA A 11 11.23 12.39 4.48
N GLY A 12 11.34 11.82 5.68
CA GLY A 12 12.56 11.85 6.48
C GLY A 12 12.33 11.87 7.99
N ARG A 13 12.34 10.70 8.65
CA ARG A 13 12.62 10.61 10.08
C ARG A 13 13.61 9.47 10.37
N ARG A 14 14.69 9.85 11.05
CA ARG A 14 15.71 8.94 11.64
C ARG A 14 15.08 8.15 12.80
N ALA A 15 15.63 6.96 13.06
CA ALA A 15 15.13 5.97 14.00
C ALA A 15 14.77 6.55 15.39
N GLY A 16 13.57 6.21 15.88
CA GLY A 16 13.04 6.62 17.17
C GLY A 16 11.68 7.35 17.13
N LEU A 17 11.11 7.56 15.94
CA LEU A 17 9.87 8.33 15.76
C LEU A 17 8.76 7.44 15.18
N PRO A 18 7.52 7.56 15.66
CA PRO A 18 6.40 6.81 15.11
C PRO A 18 6.27 7.12 13.62
N PHE A 19 6.10 6.07 12.79
CA PHE A 19 5.91 6.23 11.35
C PHE A 19 4.46 6.61 11.05
N ASP A 20 4.26 7.69 10.29
CA ASP A 20 2.93 8.17 9.92
C ASP A 20 2.31 7.41 8.73
N ALA A 21 3.15 6.72 7.95
CA ALA A 21 2.74 5.92 6.80
C ALA A 21 3.80 4.87 6.42
N VAL A 22 3.38 3.82 5.71
CA VAL A 22 4.24 2.81 5.08
C VAL A 22 3.88 2.67 3.61
N LEU A 23 4.88 2.44 2.75
CA LEU A 23 4.71 2.04 1.36
C LEU A 23 5.24 0.62 1.19
N LEU A 24 4.43 -0.27 0.63
CA LEU A 24 4.81 -1.61 0.21
C LEU A 24 4.81 -1.69 -1.31
N ASP A 25 5.91 -2.19 -1.87
CA ASP A 25 6.06 -2.53 -3.30
C ASP A 25 6.76 -3.90 -3.40
N PRO A 26 6.02 -4.99 -3.15
CA PRO A 26 6.59 -6.33 -3.06
C PRO A 26 6.72 -7.01 -4.44
N PRO A 27 7.49 -8.10 -4.53
CA PRO A 27 7.47 -8.96 -5.71
C PRO A 27 6.09 -9.58 -5.94
N ARG A 28 5.87 -10.22 -7.10
CA ARG A 28 4.59 -10.89 -7.46
C ARG A 28 4.04 -11.84 -6.39
N ALA A 29 4.90 -12.44 -5.58
CA ALA A 29 4.52 -13.31 -4.47
C ALA A 29 3.71 -12.59 -3.38
N GLY A 30 3.80 -11.26 -3.28
CA GLY A 30 3.16 -10.42 -2.26
C GLY A 30 4.05 -10.15 -1.04
N ALA A 31 3.46 -9.60 0.00
CA ALA A 31 4.09 -9.08 1.22
C ALA A 31 3.56 -9.74 2.50
N ALA A 32 3.20 -11.04 2.45
CA ALA A 32 2.53 -11.72 3.56
C ALA A 32 3.22 -11.53 4.93
N ALA A 33 4.55 -11.64 4.98
CA ALA A 33 5.32 -11.44 6.22
C ALA A 33 5.24 -9.98 6.69
N GLN A 34 5.36 -9.01 5.80
CA GLN A 34 5.28 -7.59 6.13
C GLN A 34 3.86 -7.21 6.57
N CYS A 35 2.82 -7.78 5.96
CA CYS A 35 1.44 -7.61 6.38
C CYS A 35 1.20 -8.15 7.80
N ALA A 36 1.83 -9.27 8.17
CA ALA A 36 1.77 -9.81 9.53
C ALA A 36 2.44 -8.89 10.58
N GLU A 37 3.55 -8.23 10.22
CA GLU A 37 4.17 -7.21 11.07
C GLU A 37 3.30 -5.94 11.17
N LEU A 38 2.74 -5.48 10.03
CA LEU A 38 1.86 -4.31 9.99
C LEU A 38 0.54 -4.53 10.72
N ALA A 39 0.08 -5.78 10.83
CA ALA A 39 -1.10 -6.12 11.60
C ALA A 39 -0.97 -5.73 13.08
N GLN A 40 0.24 -5.94 13.63
CA GLN A 40 0.61 -5.61 15.00
C GLN A 40 1.02 -4.14 15.17
N SER A 41 1.20 -3.43 14.07
CA SER A 41 1.62 -2.03 14.03
C SER A 41 0.46 -1.05 14.30
N LYS A 42 0.84 0.14 14.79
CA LYS A 42 -0.03 1.32 14.98
C LYS A 42 0.10 2.34 13.84
N VAL A 43 0.82 2.02 12.76
CA VAL A 43 0.94 2.91 11.61
C VAL A 43 -0.46 3.16 11.03
N PRO A 44 -0.88 4.43 10.89
CA PRO A 44 -2.27 4.73 10.52
C PRO A 44 -2.54 4.60 9.02
N ARG A 45 -1.50 4.67 8.18
CA ARG A 45 -1.64 4.73 6.71
C ARG A 45 -0.69 3.75 6.02
N LEU A 46 -1.20 3.05 5.02
CA LEU A 46 -0.43 2.10 4.24
C LEU A 46 -0.78 2.25 2.76
N VAL A 47 0.22 2.48 1.92
CA VAL A 47 0.09 2.38 0.47
C VAL A 47 0.68 1.04 0.03
N TYR A 48 -0.05 0.31 -0.80
CA TYR A 48 0.37 -0.97 -1.36
C TYR A 48 0.37 -0.89 -2.89
N ALA A 49 1.54 -1.04 -3.50
CA ALA A 49 1.70 -1.24 -4.93
C ALA A 49 1.75 -2.74 -5.24
N SER A 50 1.05 -3.21 -6.28
CA SER A 50 1.07 -4.63 -6.67
C SER A 50 0.98 -4.82 -8.17
N CYS A 51 1.83 -5.68 -8.70
CA CYS A 51 1.80 -6.15 -10.09
C CYS A 51 1.02 -7.47 -10.28
N ASP A 52 0.46 -8.01 -9.19
CA ASP A 52 -0.33 -9.24 -9.16
C ASP A 52 -1.61 -9.06 -8.33
N PRO A 53 -2.82 -9.14 -8.94
CA PRO A 53 -4.08 -8.98 -8.23
C PRO A 53 -4.38 -10.09 -7.21
N GLY A 54 -3.86 -11.30 -7.43
CA GLY A 54 -4.14 -12.46 -6.58
C GLY A 54 -3.43 -12.36 -5.23
N SER A 55 -2.12 -12.12 -5.26
CA SER A 55 -1.33 -11.90 -4.05
C SER A 55 -1.75 -10.63 -3.32
N PHE A 56 -2.09 -9.56 -4.06
CA PHE A 56 -2.71 -8.36 -3.47
C PHE A 56 -3.99 -8.70 -2.70
N ALA A 57 -4.92 -9.46 -3.28
CA ALA A 57 -6.19 -9.78 -2.62
C ALA A 57 -6.00 -10.56 -1.31
N ARG A 58 -5.05 -11.51 -1.30
CA ARG A 58 -4.68 -12.26 -0.09
C ARG A 58 -4.13 -11.34 1.00
N ASP A 59 -3.20 -10.47 0.64
CA ASP A 59 -2.52 -9.59 1.60
C ASP A 59 -3.46 -8.47 2.08
N ALA A 60 -4.32 -7.95 1.20
CA ALA A 60 -5.38 -7.01 1.53
C ALA A 60 -6.40 -7.57 2.53
N ARG A 61 -6.71 -8.87 2.44
CA ARG A 61 -7.56 -9.56 3.43
C ARG A 61 -6.88 -9.57 4.80
N ALA A 62 -5.62 -9.96 4.88
CA ALA A 62 -4.87 -9.97 6.15
C ALA A 62 -4.80 -8.57 6.79
N LEU A 63 -4.60 -7.53 5.97
CA LEU A 63 -4.62 -6.13 6.43
C LEU A 63 -6.02 -5.72 6.96
N GLN A 64 -7.09 -6.15 6.29
CA GLN A 64 -8.46 -5.88 6.73
C GLN A 64 -8.81 -6.58 8.04
N GLU A 65 -8.40 -7.83 8.20
CA GLU A 65 -8.54 -8.59 9.44
C GLU A 65 -7.77 -7.93 10.59
N ALA A 66 -6.67 -7.22 10.30
CA ALA A 66 -5.91 -6.42 11.24
C ALA A 66 -6.47 -5.01 11.51
N GLY A 67 -7.65 -4.69 10.97
CA GLY A 67 -8.37 -3.44 11.22
C GLY A 67 -8.07 -2.29 10.25
N TYR A 68 -7.25 -2.51 9.22
CA TYR A 68 -7.12 -1.52 8.15
C TYR A 68 -8.33 -1.57 7.22
N ARG A 69 -8.81 -0.41 6.77
CA ARG A 69 -9.85 -0.29 5.75
C ARG A 69 -9.22 0.09 4.42
N LEU A 70 -9.60 -0.59 3.34
CA LEU A 70 -9.23 -0.17 1.98
C LEU A 70 -10.01 1.10 1.63
N GLU A 71 -9.33 2.24 1.64
CA GLU A 71 -9.95 3.54 1.37
C GLU A 71 -10.00 3.82 -0.14
N LYS A 72 -8.93 3.50 -0.87
CA LYS A 72 -8.84 3.74 -2.32
C LYS A 72 -8.10 2.60 -3.01
N LEU A 73 -8.51 2.28 -4.22
CA LEU A 73 -7.83 1.35 -5.11
C LEU A 73 -7.81 1.93 -6.52
N LYS A 74 -6.65 1.93 -7.15
CA LYS A 74 -6.46 2.42 -8.51
C LYS A 74 -5.70 1.37 -9.34
N PRO A 75 -6.35 0.79 -10.36
CA PRO A 75 -5.66 0.06 -11.42
C PRO A 75 -4.89 1.04 -12.33
N ILE A 76 -3.70 0.62 -12.73
CA ILE A 76 -2.78 1.34 -13.60
C ILE A 76 -2.36 0.39 -14.73
N ASP A 77 -2.64 0.81 -15.97
CA ASP A 77 -2.12 0.17 -17.17
C ASP A 77 -0.72 0.72 -17.47
N GLN A 78 0.28 0.17 -16.79
CA GLN A 78 1.68 0.61 -16.93
C GLN A 78 2.34 0.05 -18.20
N PHE A 79 1.86 -1.10 -18.68
CA PHE A 79 2.52 -1.87 -19.74
C PHE A 79 1.57 -2.06 -20.92
N LEU A 80 1.63 -1.11 -21.85
CA LEU A 80 0.81 -1.13 -23.05
C LEU A 80 0.98 -2.44 -23.82
N TRP A 81 -0.16 -3.04 -24.19
CA TRP A 81 -0.27 -4.33 -24.90
C TRP A 81 0.13 -5.57 -24.10
N ALA A 82 0.39 -5.46 -22.79
CA ALA A 82 0.55 -6.61 -21.90
C ALA A 82 -0.77 -6.92 -21.17
N GLY A 83 -0.94 -8.18 -20.74
CA GLY A 83 -2.05 -8.56 -19.85
C GLY A 83 -1.81 -8.21 -18.37
N HIS A 84 -0.76 -7.46 -18.06
CA HIS A 84 -0.39 -7.08 -16.70
C HIS A 84 -1.09 -5.80 -16.26
N VAL A 85 -1.57 -5.78 -15.02
CA VAL A 85 -2.16 -4.59 -14.39
C VAL A 85 -1.44 -4.31 -13.08
N GLU A 86 -1.03 -3.07 -12.90
CA GLU A 86 -0.51 -2.58 -11.63
C GLU A 86 -1.65 -2.03 -10.78
N LEU A 87 -1.59 -2.22 -9.47
CA LEU A 87 -2.57 -1.75 -8.50
C LEU A 87 -1.88 -0.84 -7.50
N ILE A 88 -2.49 0.31 -7.20
CA ILE A 88 -2.12 1.15 -6.07
C ILE A 88 -3.30 1.22 -5.12
N ALA A 89 -3.13 0.73 -3.90
CA ALA A 89 -4.13 0.71 -2.86
C ALA A 89 -3.73 1.58 -1.68
N LEU A 90 -4.67 2.33 -1.12
CA LEU A 90 -4.54 3.06 0.13
C LEU A 90 -5.38 2.38 1.20
N PHE A 91 -4.73 2.01 2.29
CA PHE A 91 -5.33 1.49 3.50
C PHE A 91 -5.18 2.48 4.65
N VAL A 92 -6.23 2.62 5.46
CA VAL A 92 -6.27 3.50 6.64
C VAL A 92 -6.78 2.73 7.86
N LYS A 93 -6.19 2.96 9.04
CA LYS A 93 -6.64 2.37 10.30
C LYS A 93 -7.57 3.34 11.03
#